data_AF-A0A3M2FY81-F1
#
_entry.id   AF-A0A3M2FY81-F1
#
_cell.length_a   1.000
_cell.length_b   1.000
_cell.length_c   1.000
_cell.angle_alpha   90.00
_cell.angle_beta   90.00
_cell.angle_gamma   90.00
#
_symmetry.space_group_name_H-M   'P 1'
#
loop_
_entity.id
_entity.type
_entity.pdbx_description
1 polymer ?
#
loop_
_entity_poly.entity_id
_entity_poly.type
_entity_poly.pdbx_seq_one_letter_code
_entity_poly.pdbx_strand_id
1 'polypeptide(L)'
;MTRKFKLSLAFAVLMIGTLVLAQGALANATKQAPPAQDRERLGEKRLEILKEKLSLTDEQAEAIKTAMAEHRAKMEEVRNRTNRDPEAMKEAREEIRAAMEETMKSILTKEQYADWEILKAEWQKRRDERRQHRPRRGHR
;
A
#
# COMPACT_ATOMS: atom_id res chain seq x y z
N MET A 1 2.65 31.69 -66.38
CA MET A 1 1.70 30.74 -67.01
C MET A 1 2.09 29.35 -66.51
N THR A 2 1.31 28.52 -65.84
CA THR A 2 -0.09 28.47 -65.39
C THR A 2 -0.12 27.62 -64.11
N ARG A 3 -0.89 28.05 -63.11
CA ARG A 3 -1.08 27.39 -61.81
C ARG A 3 -1.74 26.02 -61.97
N LYS A 4 -1.33 25.02 -61.18
CA LYS A 4 -2.23 23.99 -60.64
C LYS A 4 -1.91 23.71 -59.17
N PHE A 5 -2.75 24.31 -58.33
CA PHE A 5 -2.95 24.04 -56.91
C PHE A 5 -3.59 22.67 -56.69
N LYS A 6 -3.10 21.89 -55.71
CA LYS A 6 -3.83 21.00 -54.77
C LYS A 6 -2.90 20.80 -53.57
N LEU A 7 -2.89 21.62 -52.53
CA LEU A 7 -3.80 21.66 -51.37
C LEU A 7 -4.21 20.27 -50.84
N SER A 8 -3.55 19.85 -49.75
CA SER A 8 -4.06 18.93 -48.71
C SER A 8 -3.18 19.21 -47.48
N LEU A 9 -3.48 20.25 -46.69
CA LEU A 9 -4.48 20.30 -45.61
C LEU A 9 -4.11 19.28 -44.53
N ALA A 10 -3.20 19.66 -43.63
CA ALA A 10 -3.50 20.28 -42.32
C ALA A 10 -3.85 19.24 -41.25
N PHE A 11 -3.02 19.27 -40.20
CA PHE A 11 -3.31 18.76 -38.87
C PHE A 11 -4.76 19.06 -38.48
N ALA A 12 -5.56 18.01 -38.32
CA ALA A 12 -6.86 18.08 -37.68
C ALA A 12 -6.86 17.13 -36.48
N VAL A 13 -6.72 17.74 -35.31
CA VAL A 13 -7.15 17.18 -34.04
C VAL A 13 -8.61 16.75 -34.20
N LEU A 14 -8.89 15.46 -34.03
CA LEU A 14 -10.23 14.98 -33.75
C LEU A 14 -10.20 14.20 -32.45
N MET A 15 -10.44 14.94 -31.36
CA MET A 15 -10.96 14.41 -30.11
C MET A 15 -12.27 13.67 -30.40
N ILE A 16 -12.23 12.34 -30.41
CA ILE A 16 -13.45 11.55 -30.22
C ILE A 16 -13.54 11.25 -28.73
N GLY A 17 -14.30 12.09 -28.04
CA GLY A 17 -14.76 11.81 -26.70
C GLY A 17 -15.73 10.63 -26.74
N THR A 18 -15.25 9.44 -26.36
CA THR A 18 -16.14 8.36 -25.96
C THR A 18 -16.53 8.58 -24.51
N LEU A 19 -17.70 9.19 -24.34
CA LEU A 19 -18.51 9.14 -23.13
C LEU A 19 -18.79 7.65 -22.81
N VAL A 20 -18.02 7.05 -21.91
CA VAL A 20 -18.33 5.71 -21.40
C VAL A 20 -19.48 5.86 -20.42
N LEU A 21 -20.69 5.60 -20.91
CA LEU A 21 -21.89 5.43 -20.12
C LEU A 21 -21.71 4.25 -19.15
N ALA A 22 -22.00 4.51 -17.89
CA ALA A 22 -22.07 3.50 -16.83
C ALA A 22 -23.04 2.38 -17.21
N GLN A 23 -22.53 1.15 -17.30
CA GLN A 23 -23.33 -0.06 -17.21
C GLN A 23 -22.73 -0.95 -16.12
N GLY A 24 -23.57 -1.24 -15.12
CA GLY A 24 -23.22 -1.99 -13.93
C GLY A 24 -23.11 -3.50 -14.16
N ALA A 25 -22.59 -4.15 -13.12
CA ALA A 25 -22.65 -5.59 -12.86
C ALA A 25 -21.84 -6.50 -13.80
N LEU A 26 -20.52 -6.45 -13.69
CA LEU A 26 -19.70 -7.66 -13.66
C LEU A 26 -18.96 -7.72 -12.33
N ALA A 27 -19.46 -8.57 -11.45
CA ALA A 27 -18.88 -8.90 -10.16
C ALA A 27 -17.57 -9.70 -10.33
N ASN A 28 -16.54 -9.07 -10.89
CA ASN A 28 -15.17 -9.49 -10.64
C ASN A 28 -14.70 -8.74 -9.40
N ALA A 29 -14.69 -9.43 -8.27
CA ALA A 29 -14.12 -8.96 -7.02
C ALA A 29 -12.59 -8.88 -7.14
N THR A 30 -12.09 -7.96 -7.98
CA THR A 30 -10.79 -7.35 -7.75
C THR A 30 -10.91 -6.71 -6.37
N LYS A 31 -10.25 -7.32 -5.36
CA LYS A 31 -9.99 -6.67 -4.08
C LYS A 31 -9.11 -5.46 -4.37
N GLN A 32 -9.72 -4.37 -4.86
CA GLN A 32 -9.06 -3.09 -5.02
C GLN A 32 -8.58 -2.73 -3.63
N ALA A 33 -7.27 -2.63 -3.48
CA ALA A 33 -6.69 -2.15 -2.24
C ALA A 33 -7.29 -0.77 -1.95
N PRO A 34 -7.60 -0.44 -0.68
CA PRO A 34 -8.32 0.77 -0.35
C PRO A 34 -7.72 2.01 -1.03
N PRO A 35 -8.54 3.01 -1.39
CA PRO A 35 -8.06 4.27 -1.95
C PRO A 35 -6.85 4.84 -1.20
N ALA A 36 -6.00 5.61 -1.88
CA ALA A 36 -4.76 6.13 -1.30
C ALA A 36 -4.99 6.90 0.02
N GLN A 37 -6.06 7.71 0.08
CA GLN A 37 -6.52 8.44 1.27
C GLN A 37 -6.88 7.51 2.44
N ASP A 38 -7.59 6.41 2.17
CA ASP A 38 -7.94 5.45 3.22
C ASP A 38 -6.70 4.74 3.78
N ARG A 39 -5.69 4.48 2.94
CA ARG A 39 -4.42 3.87 3.38
C ARG A 39 -3.58 4.83 4.23
N GLU A 40 -3.60 6.12 3.91
CA GLU A 40 -2.91 7.17 4.69
C GLU A 40 -3.54 7.29 6.08
N ARG A 41 -4.86 7.41 6.16
CA ARG A 41 -5.60 7.42 7.43
C ARG A 41 -5.35 6.17 8.29
N LEU A 42 -5.17 5.01 7.66
CA LEU A 42 -4.79 3.78 8.37
C LEU A 42 -3.35 3.82 8.91
N GLY A 43 -2.43 4.50 8.21
CA GLY A 43 -1.07 4.74 8.68
C GLY A 43 -1.03 5.69 9.86
N GLU A 44 -1.77 6.80 9.78
CA GLU A 44 -1.91 7.78 10.86
C GLU A 44 -2.45 7.14 12.14
N LYS A 45 -3.55 6.39 12.04
CA LYS A 45 -4.11 5.66 13.20
C LYS A 45 -3.13 4.69 13.84
N ARG A 46 -2.27 4.05 13.05
CA ARG A 46 -1.23 3.15 13.59
C ARG A 46 -0.15 3.94 14.32
N LEU A 47 0.26 5.09 13.77
CA LEU A 47 1.22 5.96 14.43
C LEU A 47 0.67 6.51 15.75
N GLU A 48 -0.60 6.91 15.79
CA GLU A 48 -1.27 7.35 17.03
C GLU A 48 -1.21 6.27 18.12
N ILE A 49 -1.55 5.01 17.77
CA ILE A 49 -1.47 3.89 18.71
C ILE A 49 -0.03 3.67 19.19
N LEU A 50 0.95 3.75 18.30
CA LEU A 50 2.36 3.60 18.68
C LEU A 50 2.81 4.74 19.60
N LYS A 51 2.41 5.98 19.29
CA LYS A 51 2.72 7.16 20.10
C LYS A 51 2.19 7.03 21.52
N GLU A 52 0.95 6.58 21.66
CA GLU A 52 0.33 6.34 22.97
C GLU A 52 0.98 5.16 23.71
N LYS A 53 1.09 4.00 23.05
CA LYS A 53 1.52 2.75 23.71
C LYS A 53 3.00 2.72 24.07
N LEU A 54 3.84 3.41 23.29
CA LEU A 54 5.29 3.46 23.50
C LEU A 54 5.74 4.79 24.10
N SER A 55 4.80 5.71 24.39
CA SER A 55 5.11 7.05 24.88
C SER A 55 6.18 7.74 24.04
N LEU A 56 6.00 7.75 22.71
CA LEU A 56 7.00 8.26 21.78
C LEU A 56 7.17 9.77 21.92
N THR A 57 8.40 10.26 21.80
CA THR A 57 8.65 11.68 21.58
C THR A 57 8.15 12.11 20.20
N ASP A 58 7.96 13.41 19.99
CA ASP A 58 7.56 13.94 18.68
C ASP A 58 8.60 13.61 17.60
N GLU A 59 9.88 13.67 17.94
CA GLU A 59 10.99 13.31 17.03
C GLU A 59 10.94 11.82 16.64
N GLN A 60 10.72 10.93 17.61
CA GLN A 60 10.56 9.50 17.34
C GLN A 60 9.33 9.22 16.48
N ALA A 61 8.21 9.90 16.76
CA ALA A 61 6.98 9.74 16.00
C ALA A 61 7.15 10.16 14.53
N GLU A 62 7.80 11.29 14.25
CA GLU A 62 8.06 11.72 12.86
C GLU A 62 9.05 10.81 12.13
N ALA A 63 10.07 10.29 12.82
CA ALA A 63 10.99 9.30 12.26
C ALA A 63 10.24 7.99 11.90
N ILE A 64 9.38 7.50 12.79
CA ILE A 64 8.56 6.30 12.54
C ILE A 64 7.56 6.53 11.41
N LYS A 65 6.93 7.70 11.34
CA LYS A 65 6.03 8.07 10.25
C LYS A 65 6.72 7.96 8.88
N THR A 66 7.94 8.48 8.80
CA THR A 66 8.77 8.42 7.59
C THR A 66 9.12 6.97 7.25
N ALA A 67 9.60 6.20 8.22
CA ALA A 67 9.92 4.78 8.04
C ALA A 67 8.70 3.97 7.55
N MET A 68 7.50 4.22 8.11
CA MET A 68 6.26 3.57 7.70
C MET A 68 5.84 3.92 6.27
N ALA A 69 6.06 5.17 5.84
CA ALA A 69 5.79 5.61 4.47
C ALA A 69 6.73 4.91 3.47
N GLU A 70 8.03 4.84 3.77
CA GLU A 70 9.02 4.14 2.94
C GLU A 70 8.74 2.64 2.85
N HIS A 71 8.45 2.00 3.97
CA HIS A 71 8.07 0.58 4.00
C HIS A 71 6.85 0.32 3.12
N ARG A 72 5.84 1.20 3.17
CA ARG A 72 4.66 1.09 2.31
C ARG A 72 5.03 1.22 0.82
N ALA A 73 5.89 2.17 0.47
CA ALA A 73 6.34 2.36 -0.92
C ALA A 73 7.07 1.12 -1.43
N LYS A 74 8.01 0.56 -0.65
CA LYS A 74 8.73 -0.69 -0.99
C LYS A 74 7.78 -1.87 -1.20
N MET A 75 6.76 -2.00 -0.34
CA MET A 75 5.75 -3.04 -0.48
C MET A 75 4.89 -2.90 -1.74
N GLU A 76 4.60 -1.67 -2.16
CA GLU A 76 3.86 -1.38 -3.40
C GLU A 76 4.72 -1.67 -4.63
N GLU A 77 6.00 -1.30 -4.59
CA GLU A 77 6.97 -1.62 -5.63
C GLU A 77 7.12 -3.13 -5.84
N VAL A 78 7.37 -3.89 -4.77
CA VAL A 78 7.46 -5.36 -4.81
C VAL A 78 6.18 -5.98 -5.36
N ARG A 79 5.01 -5.44 -4.97
CA ARG A 79 3.71 -5.88 -5.48
C ARG A 79 3.56 -5.69 -6.99
N ASN A 80 4.10 -4.61 -7.52
CA ASN A 80 4.05 -4.33 -8.95
C ASN A 80 5.10 -5.15 -9.73
N ARG A 81 6.29 -5.37 -9.15
CA ARG A 81 7.42 -6.05 -9.82
C ARG A 81 7.29 -7.58 -9.88
N THR A 82 6.78 -8.21 -8.83
CA THR A 82 6.77 -9.69 -8.71
C THR A 82 5.67 -10.38 -9.52
N ASN A 83 4.80 -9.63 -10.21
CA ASN A 83 3.73 -10.14 -11.08
C ASN A 83 2.94 -11.36 -10.52
N ARG A 84 2.71 -11.39 -9.20
CA ARG A 84 2.04 -12.47 -8.46
C ARG A 84 2.83 -13.78 -8.26
N ASP A 85 4.15 -13.80 -8.45
CA ASP A 85 4.99 -14.89 -7.95
C ASP A 85 4.89 -14.93 -6.41
N PRO A 86 4.30 -15.99 -5.83
CA PRO A 86 4.08 -16.07 -4.39
C PRO A 86 5.37 -16.19 -3.58
N GLU A 87 6.39 -16.88 -4.10
CA GLU A 87 7.64 -17.12 -3.37
C GLU A 87 8.53 -15.88 -3.40
N ALA A 88 8.72 -15.28 -4.57
CA ALA A 88 9.46 -14.01 -4.68
C ALA A 88 8.79 -12.89 -3.84
N MET A 89 7.46 -12.87 -3.79
CA MET A 89 6.70 -11.96 -2.95
C MET A 89 6.88 -12.25 -1.45
N LYS A 90 7.02 -13.52 -1.06
CA LYS A 90 7.24 -13.90 0.33
C LYS A 90 8.63 -13.47 0.79
N GLU A 91 9.67 -13.79 0.03
CA GLU A 91 11.06 -13.42 0.34
C GLU A 91 11.20 -11.91 0.48
N ALA A 92 10.72 -11.15 -0.52
CA ALA A 92 10.79 -9.69 -0.49
C ALA A 92 10.02 -9.07 0.69
N ARG A 93 8.94 -9.70 1.16
CA ARG A 93 8.22 -9.25 2.37
C ARG A 93 9.01 -9.48 3.65
N GLU A 94 9.70 -10.62 3.76
CA GLU A 94 10.53 -10.91 4.93
C GLU A 94 11.69 -9.92 5.00
N GLU A 95 12.32 -9.61 3.86
CA GLU A 95 13.39 -8.61 3.79
C GLU A 95 12.90 -7.22 4.19
N ILE A 96 11.78 -6.76 3.62
CA ILE A 96 11.19 -5.46 3.97
C ILE A 96 10.79 -5.41 5.45
N ARG A 97 10.32 -6.52 6.03
CA ARG A 97 9.99 -6.61 7.44
C ARG A 97 11.23 -6.51 8.32
N ALA A 98 12.30 -7.24 7.99
CA ALA A 98 13.55 -7.19 8.72
C ALA A 98 14.16 -5.79 8.69
N ALA A 99 14.12 -5.12 7.53
CA ALA A 99 14.58 -3.74 7.41
C ALA A 99 13.79 -2.78 8.33
N MET A 100 12.46 -2.93 8.39
CA MET A 100 11.64 -2.16 9.33
C MET A 100 12.00 -2.46 10.79
N GLU A 101 12.22 -3.73 11.15
CA GLU A 101 12.61 -4.12 12.50
C GLU A 101 13.92 -3.44 12.94
N GLU A 102 14.91 -3.35 12.04
CA GLU A 102 16.16 -2.63 12.32
C GLU A 102 15.95 -1.12 12.44
N THR A 103 15.14 -0.52 11.56
CA THR A 103 14.79 0.91 11.67
C THR A 103 14.06 1.23 12.97
N MET A 104 13.13 0.38 13.41
CA MET A 104 12.45 0.59 14.70
C MET A 104 13.43 0.47 15.87
N LYS A 105 14.40 -0.44 15.79
CA LYS A 105 15.43 -0.63 16.82
C LYS A 105 16.37 0.57 16.95
N SER A 106 16.64 1.30 15.86
CA SER A 106 17.49 2.49 15.89
C SER A 106 16.75 3.75 16.38
N ILE A 107 15.43 3.84 16.20
CA ILE A 107 14.61 4.99 16.62
C ILE A 107 14.15 4.86 18.08
N LEU A 108 13.80 3.64 18.50
CA LEU A 108 13.23 3.38 19.82
C LEU A 108 14.31 3.16 20.88
N THR A 109 14.00 3.50 22.13
CA THR A 109 14.81 3.02 23.26
C THR A 109 14.65 1.50 23.42
N LYS A 110 15.55 0.89 24.19
CA LYS A 110 15.49 -0.57 24.46
C LYS A 110 14.16 -1.01 25.06
N GLU A 111 13.60 -0.21 25.98
CA GLU A 111 12.32 -0.49 26.64
C GLU A 111 11.16 -0.34 25.65
N GLN A 112 11.10 0.77 24.92
CA GLN A 112 10.08 0.99 23.89
C GLN A 112 10.13 -0.07 22.78
N TYR A 113 11.32 -0.55 22.41
CA TYR A 113 11.45 -1.62 21.43
C TYR A 113 10.87 -2.94 21.96
N ALA A 114 11.09 -3.27 23.23
CA ALA A 114 10.50 -4.46 23.85
C ALA A 114 8.96 -4.39 23.86
N ASP A 115 8.40 -3.24 24.22
CA ASP A 115 6.95 -3.02 24.17
C ASP A 115 6.40 -3.08 22.74
N TRP A 116 7.15 -2.54 21.78
CA TRP A 116 6.82 -2.64 20.37
C TRP A 116 6.76 -4.09 19.88
N GLU A 117 7.70 -4.93 20.31
CA GLU A 117 7.69 -6.37 19.97
C GLU A 117 6.45 -7.09 20.52
N ILE A 118 6.03 -6.74 21.73
CA ILE A 118 4.80 -7.26 22.35
C ILE A 118 3.58 -6.83 21.52
N LEU A 119 3.45 -5.53 21.21
CA LEU A 119 2.36 -5.00 20.38
C LEU A 119 2.30 -5.68 19.00
N LYS A 120 3.47 -5.89 18.37
CA LYS A 120 3.62 -6.59 17.09
C LYS A 120 3.07 -8.03 17.20
N ALA A 121 3.44 -8.76 18.24
CA ALA A 121 2.95 -10.12 18.48
C ALA A 121 1.44 -10.17 18.72
N GLU A 122 0.89 -9.24 19.50
CA GLU A 122 -0.56 -9.13 19.72
C GLU A 122 -1.33 -8.85 18.42
N TRP A 123 -0.85 -7.91 17.61
CA TRP A 123 -1.47 -7.61 16.32
C TRP A 123 -1.42 -8.79 15.37
N GLN A 124 -0.32 -9.54 15.37
CA GLN A 124 -0.18 -10.78 14.61
C GLN A 124 -1.19 -11.83 15.07
N LYS A 125 -1.29 -12.07 16.39
CA LYS A 125 -2.27 -13.01 16.97
C LYS A 125 -3.70 -12.64 16.57
N ARG A 126 -4.10 -11.37 16.75
CA ARG A 126 -5.42 -10.87 16.36
C ARG A 126 -5.68 -11.01 14.86
N ARG A 127 -4.65 -10.82 14.02
CA ARG A 127 -4.77 -11.02 12.57
C ARG A 127 -5.01 -12.50 12.24
N ASP A 128 -4.30 -13.39 12.90
CA ASP A 128 -4.38 -14.83 12.64
C ASP A 128 -5.71 -15.40 13.18
N GLU A 129 -6.20 -14.93 14.33
CA GLU A 129 -7.56 -15.22 14.83
C GLU A 129 -8.64 -14.78 13.84
N ARG A 130 -8.54 -13.56 13.28
CA ARG A 130 -9.48 -13.09 12.24
C ARG A 130 -9.40 -13.92 10.95
N ARG A 131 -8.24 -14.50 10.63
CA ARG A 131 -8.10 -15.41 9.47
C ARG A 131 -8.78 -16.75 9.74
N GLN A 132 -8.66 -17.27 10.96
CA GLN A 132 -9.29 -18.53 11.38
C GLN A 132 -10.82 -18.42 11.48
N HIS A 133 -11.34 -17.30 12.01
CA HIS A 133 -12.79 -17.04 12.17
C HIS A 133 -13.47 -16.53 10.90
N ARG A 134 -12.73 -16.36 9.80
CA ARG A 134 -13.35 -15.99 8.53
C ARG A 134 -14.10 -17.22 8.02
N PRO A 135 -15.45 -17.20 7.90
CA PRO A 135 -16.17 -18.33 7.31
C PRO A 135 -15.53 -18.61 5.96
N ARG A 136 -15.14 -19.89 5.72
CA ARG A 136 -14.65 -20.35 4.42
C ARG A 136 -15.68 -19.90 3.40
N ARG A 137 -15.39 -18.82 2.64
CA ARG A 137 -16.24 -18.42 1.52
C ARG A 137 -16.26 -19.65 0.61
N GLY A 138 -17.43 -20.26 0.51
CA GLY A 138 -17.62 -21.56 -0.10
C GLY A 138 -16.89 -21.64 -1.43
N HIS A 139 -16.13 -22.71 -1.60
CA HIS A 139 -15.87 -23.24 -2.92
C HIS A 139 -17.25 -23.60 -3.50
N ARG A 140 -17.73 -22.79 -4.43
CA ARG A 140 -18.79 -23.15 -5.35
C ARG A 140 -18.24 -22.99 -6.75
#